data_AF-A0A355AB67-F1
#
_entry.id   AF-A0A355AB67-F1
#
_cell.length_a   1.000
_cell.length_b   1.000
_cell.length_c   1.000
_cell.angle_alpha   90.00
_cell.angle_beta   90.00
_cell.angle_gamma   90.00
#
_symmetry.space_group_name_H-M   'P 1'
#
loop_
_entity.id
_entity.type
_entity.pdbx_description
1 polymer ?
#
loop_
_entity_poly.entity_id
_entity_poly.type
_entity_poly.pdbx_seq_one_letter_code
_entity_poly.pdbx_strand_id
1 'polypeptide(L)' 'MQISFYKYQGTGNDFIMIDNRINQFPKNDSKLISKLCD' A
#
# COMPACT_ATOMS: atom_id res chain seq x y z
N MET A 1 0.45 -9.65 10.05
CA MET A 1 -0.73 -8.94 9.52
C MET A 1 -0.89 -9.33 8.06
N GLN A 2 -2.04 -9.86 7.66
CA GLN A 2 -2.35 -10.02 6.24
C GLN A 2 -3.03 -8.73 5.77
N ILE A 3 -2.51 -8.13 4.69
CA ILE A 3 -3.05 -6.90 4.09
C ILE A 3 -3.51 -7.29 2.70
N SER A 4 -4.80 -7.15 2.42
CA SER A 4 -5.29 -7.24 1.05
C SER A 4 -4.87 -5.99 0.31
N PHE A 5 -4.19 -6.18 -0.81
CA PHE A 5 -3.80 -5.10 -1.70
C PHE A 5 -4.03 -5.51 -3.15
N TYR A 6 -4.03 -4.50 -4.02
CA TYR A 6 -4.11 -4.68 -5.47
C TYR A 6 -2.92 -3.98 -6.10
N LYS A 7 -2.27 -4.64 -7.07
CA LYS A 7 -1.22 -4.02 -7.87
C LYS A 7 -1.85 -3.34 -9.09
N TYR A 8 -1.53 -2.06 -9.29
CA TYR A 8 -1.92 -1.28 -10.45
C TYR A 8 -0.68 -0.71 -11.14
N GLN A 9 -0.81 -0.35 -12.41
CA GLN A 9 0.26 0.25 -13.20
C GLN A 9 -0.31 1.36 -14.07
N GLY A 10 0.45 2.45 -14.22
CA GLY A 10 0.13 3.58 -15.08
C GLY A 10 1.38 4.15 -15.71
N THR A 11 1.43 4.19 -17.05
CA THR A 11 2.56 4.73 -17.85
C THR A 11 3.94 4.21 -17.42
N GLY A 12 4.05 2.94 -17.02
CA GLY A 12 5.31 2.34 -16.57
C GLY A 12 5.56 2.41 -15.06
N ASN A 13 4.73 3.13 -14.29
CA ASN A 13 4.85 3.24 -12.84
C ASN A 13 3.89 2.26 -12.15
N ASP A 14 4.43 1.44 -11.24
CA ASP A 14 3.67 0.49 -10.44
C ASP A 14 3.21 1.10 -9.11
N PHE A 15 2.03 0.69 -8.65
CA PHE A 15 1.42 1.14 -7.41
C PHE A 15 0.80 -0.04 -6.65
N ILE A 16 0.92 0.00 -5.33
CA ILE A 16 0.17 -0.85 -4.41
C ILE A 16 -1.03 -0.05 -3.90
N MET A 17 -2.24 -0.53 -4.16
CA MET A 17 -3.46 0.10 -3.69
C MET A 17 -4.08 -0.71 -2.55
N ILE A 18 -4.28 -0.05 -1.42
CA ILE A 18 -4.85 -0.62 -0.19
C ILE A 18 -6.14 0.13 0.14
N ASP A 19 -7.22 -0.59 0.39
CA ASP A 19 -8.45 0.02 0.88
C ASP A 19 -8.28 0.39 2.36
N ASN A 20 -8.25 1.70 2.63
CA ASN A 20 -8.16 2.24 3.98
C ASN A 20 -9.36 3.12 4.35
N ARG A 21 -10.54 2.91 3.74
CA ARG A 21 -11.74 3.76 3.99
C ARG A 21 -12.18 3.78 5.45
N ILE A 22 -11.93 2.69 6.18
CA ILE A 22 -12.25 2.55 7.60
C ILE A 22 -11.04 2.80 8.53
N ASN A 23 -9.94 3.34 8.01
CA ASN A 23 -8.73 3.73 8.74
C ASN A 23 -8.04 2.60 9.53
N GLN A 24 -8.08 1.36 9.02
CA GLN A 24 -7.41 0.21 9.65
C GLN A 24 -5.93 0.08 9.26
N PHE A 25 -5.54 0.58 8.08
CA PHE A 25 -4.15 0.55 7.65
C PHE A 25 -3.36 1.67 8.35
N PRO A 26 -2.19 1.37 8.96
CA PRO A 26 -1.37 2.33 9.68
C PRO A 26 -0.62 3.26 8.71
N LYS A 27 -1.36 4.17 8.07
CA LYS A 27 -0.87 5.06 7.00
C LYS A 27 0.27 6.01 7.41
N ASN A 28 0.53 6.15 8.71
CA ASN A 28 1.61 6.99 9.25
C ASN A 28 2.90 6.20 9.52
N ASP A 29 2.89 4.87 9.35
CA ASP A 29 4.08 4.03 9.51
C ASP A 29 4.91 4.04 8.21
N SER A 30 5.78 5.04 8.06
CA SER A 30 6.63 5.19 6.87
C SER A 30 7.61 4.04 6.66
N LYS A 31 8.02 3.34 7.73
CA LYS A 31 8.91 2.16 7.63
C LYS A 31 8.18 0.98 7.01
N LEU A 32 6.93 0.75 7.42
CA LEU A 32 6.09 -0.27 6.79
C LEU A 32 5.84 0.06 5.33
N ILE A 33 5.53 1.32 5.01
CA ILE A 33 5.30 1.76 3.63
C ILE A 33 6.54 1.52 2.76
N SER A 34 7.75 1.88 3.25
CA SER A 34 9.00 1.60 2.53
C SER A 34 9.17 0.10 2.28
N LYS A 35 8.98 -0.74 3.30
CA LYS A 35 9.10 -2.19 3.18
C LYS A 35 8.10 -2.83 2.21
N LEU A 36 6.93 -2.20 2.01
CA LEU A 36 5.96 -2.64 1.01
C LEU A 36 6.38 -2.26 -0.42
N CYS A 37 7.22 -1.23 -0.58
CA CYS A 37 7.71 -0.75 -1.86
C CYS A 37 9.13 -1.25 -2.21
N ASP A 38 9.86 -1.84 -1.26
CA ASP A 38 11.13 -2.55 -1.46
C ASP A 38 10.93 -3.85 -2.27
#